data_AF-A0A971KDN9-F1
#
_entry.id   AF-A0A971KDN9-F1
#
_cell.length_a   1.000
_cell.length_b   1.000
_cell.length_c   1.000
_cell.angle_alpha   90.00
_cell.angle_beta   90.00
_cell.angle_gamma   90.00
#
_symmetry.space_group_name_H-M   'P 1'
#
loop_
_entity.id
_entity.type
_entity.pdbx_description
1 polymer ?
#
loop_
_entity_poly.entity_id
_entity_poly.type
_entity_poly.pdbx_seq_one_letter_code
_entity_poly.pdbx_strand_id
1 'polypeptide(L)'
;SKIKIMVIDEEQNIRLPAIPFWLLDLFIGMGLGLGSIALKFVNDIDEKTRTVLESISSRDLRKIFDEIKKSGPFEIIDIEDGDSTKIKISVL
;
A
#
# COMPACT_ATOMS: atom_id res chain seq x y z
N SER A 1 -15.61 -0.68 -2.22
CA SER A 1 -14.28 -0.16 -2.53
C SER A 1 -13.22 -1.12 -2.03
N LYS A 2 -12.45 -1.69 -2.95
CA LYS A 2 -11.31 -2.61 -2.78
C LYS A 2 -10.20 -2.18 -3.73
N ILE A 3 -8.94 -2.45 -3.43
CA ILE A 3 -7.83 -2.27 -4.37
C ILE A 3 -7.44 -3.62 -4.97
N LYS A 4 -7.19 -3.68 -6.27
CA LYS A 4 -6.71 -4.87 -6.97
C LYS A 4 -5.42 -4.51 -7.71
N ILE A 5 -4.42 -5.36 -7.58
CA ILE A 5 -3.11 -5.18 -8.22
C ILE A 5 -2.85 -6.39 -9.10
N MET A 6 -2.49 -6.12 -10.35
CA MET A 6 -2.11 -7.11 -11.34
C MET A 6 -0.84 -6.62 -12.03
N VAL A 7 0.19 -7.45 -12.02
CA VAL A 7 1.44 -7.22 -12.74
C VAL A 7 1.69 -8.47 -13.56
N ILE A 8 1.69 -8.33 -14.87
CA ILE A 8 1.99 -9.39 -15.83
C ILE A 8 3.18 -8.89 -16.63
N ASP A 9 4.21 -9.71 -16.71
CA ASP A 9 5.43 -9.52 -17.49
C ASP A 9 5.93 -10.92 -17.92
N GLU A 10 6.93 -11.00 -18.80
CA GLU A 10 7.44 -12.28 -19.35
C GLU A 10 7.88 -13.25 -18.24
N GLU A 11 8.49 -12.72 -17.18
CA GLU A 11 9.01 -13.52 -16.07
C GLU A 11 8.09 -13.50 -14.83
N GLN A 12 7.13 -12.57 -14.74
CA GLN A 12 6.37 -12.32 -13.52
C GLN A 12 4.87 -12.26 -13.76
N ASN A 13 4.10 -13.03 -12.98
CA ASN A 13 2.64 -13.01 -13.01
C ASN A 13 2.09 -12.85 -11.60
N ILE A 14 2.05 -11.61 -11.13
CA ILE A 14 1.55 -11.24 -9.81
C ILE A 14 0.08 -10.84 -9.94
N ARG A 15 -0.81 -11.66 -9.39
CA ARG A 15 -2.24 -11.38 -9.32
C ARG A 15 -2.68 -11.35 -7.87
N LEU A 16 -2.64 -10.16 -7.27
CA LEU A 16 -3.10 -10.02 -5.90
C LEU A 16 -4.64 -10.06 -5.86
N PRO A 17 -5.24 -10.78 -4.92
CA PRO A 17 -6.67 -10.73 -4.70
C PRO A 17 -7.09 -9.30 -4.35
N ALA A 18 -8.34 -8.95 -4.64
CA ALA A 18 -8.84 -7.61 -4.32
C ALA A 18 -8.85 -7.39 -2.80
N ILE A 19 -8.02 -6.47 -2.32
CA ILE A 19 -7.85 -6.15 -0.91
C ILE A 19 -8.87 -5.07 -0.53
N PRO A 20 -9.78 -5.33 0.42
CA PRO A 20 -10.74 -4.33 0.83
C PRO A 20 -10.07 -3.21 1.64
N PHE A 21 -10.53 -1.96 1.49
CA PHE A 21 -9.91 -0.79 2.16
C PHE A 21 -9.92 -0.90 3.68
N TRP A 22 -10.95 -1.52 4.28
CA TRP A 22 -10.98 -1.73 5.74
C TRP A 22 -9.81 -2.59 6.24
N LEU A 23 -9.31 -3.51 5.40
CA LEU A 23 -8.18 -4.36 5.72
C LEU A 23 -6.87 -3.58 5.60
N LEU A 24 -6.76 -2.65 4.65
CA LEU A 24 -5.65 -1.70 4.59
C LEU A 24 -5.63 -0.81 5.83
N ASP A 25 -6.78 -0.29 6.27
CA ASP A 25 -6.89 0.52 7.49
C ASP A 25 -6.43 -0.25 8.74
N LEU A 26 -6.75 -1.54 8.81
CA LEU A 26 -6.30 -2.44 9.86
C LEU A 26 -4.78 -2.59 9.82
N PHE A 27 -4.20 -2.87 8.64
CA PHE A 27 -2.74 -3.00 8.49
C PHE A 27 -1.98 -1.71 8.77
N ILE A 28 -2.51 -0.55 8.40
CA ILE A 28 -1.91 0.75 8.73
C ILE A 28 -1.94 0.96 10.25
N GLY A 29 -3.07 0.66 10.88
CA GLY A 29 -3.21 0.75 12.34
C GLY A 29 -2.26 -0.19 13.09
N MET A 30 -2.18 -1.44 12.66
CA MET A 30 -1.28 -2.44 13.24
C MET A 30 0.18 -2.15 12.93
N GLY A 31 0.54 -1.91 11.68
CA GLY A 31 1.92 -1.73 11.24
C GLY A 31 2.59 -0.51 11.86
N LEU A 32 1.88 0.61 11.94
CA LEU A 32 2.41 1.82 12.58
C LEU A 32 2.29 1.77 14.10
N GLY A 33 1.19 1.22 14.62
CA GLY A 33 1.00 1.05 16.07
C GLY A 33 2.03 0.10 16.68
N LEU A 34 2.10 -1.13 16.16
CA LEU A 34 3.08 -2.14 16.58
C LEU A 34 4.51 -1.77 16.17
N GLY A 35 4.69 -1.13 15.01
CA GLY A 35 5.99 -0.63 14.57
C GLY A 35 6.58 0.38 15.57
N SER A 36 5.79 1.36 16.03
CA SER A 36 6.23 2.32 17.05
C SER A 36 6.60 1.66 18.39
N ILE A 37 5.97 0.53 18.72
CA ILE A 37 6.27 -0.25 19.91
C ILE A 37 7.57 -1.03 19.70
N ALA A 38 7.70 -1.74 18.57
CA ALA A 38 8.89 -2.50 18.23
C ALA A 38 10.14 -1.60 18.16
N LEU A 39 10.02 -0.39 17.62
CA LEU A 39 11.10 0.61 17.60
C LEU A 39 11.60 1.00 18.99
N LYS A 40 10.77 0.91 20.04
CA LYS A 40 11.20 1.17 21.42
C LYS A 40 12.02 0.02 22.02
N PHE A 41 11.92 -1.18 21.45
CA PHE A 41 12.61 -2.38 21.95
C PHE A 41 13.82 -2.78 21.09
N VAL A 42 14.01 -2.16 19.93
CA VAL A 42 15.15 -2.41 19.05
C VAL A 42 16.18 -1.29 19.22
N ASN A 43 17.34 -1.63 19.79
CA ASN A 43 18.44 -0.69 20.03
C ASN A 43 19.36 -0.48 18.81
N ASP A 44 19.13 -1.22 17.71
CA ASP A 44 20.07 -1.35 16.60
C ASP A 44 19.48 -0.89 15.25
N ILE A 45 18.52 0.05 15.30
CA ILE A 45 17.97 0.68 14.10
C ILE A 45 18.74 1.96 13.81
N ASP A 46 19.18 2.09 12.57
CA ASP A 46 19.83 3.29 12.06
C ASP A 46 18.94 4.54 12.25
N GLU A 47 19.55 5.63 12.68
CA GLU A 47 18.89 6.89 13.03
C GLU A 47 18.07 7.46 11.86
N LYS A 48 18.54 7.27 10.63
CA LYS A 48 17.83 7.71 9.42
C LYS A 48 16.55 6.89 9.22
N THR A 49 16.62 5.58 9.39
CA THR A 49 15.45 4.69 9.30
C THR A 49 14.41 5.04 10.36
N ARG A 50 14.86 5.32 11.59
CA ARG A 50 13.97 5.77 12.68
C ARG A 50 13.25 7.07 12.34
N THR A 51 13.99 8.07 11.87
CA THR A 51 13.44 9.38 11.50
C THR A 51 12.37 9.25 10.41
N VAL A 52 12.62 8.41 9.39
CA VAL A 52 11.64 8.16 8.32
C VAL A 52 10.38 7.49 8.89
N LEU A 53 10.52 6.47 9.73
CA LEU A 53 9.37 5.80 10.33
C LEU A 53 8.54 6.72 11.23
N GLU A 54 9.20 7.59 12.00
CA GLU A 54 8.52 8.60 12.83
C GLU A 54 7.82 9.69 12.00
N SER A 55 8.29 9.96 10.78
CA SER A 55 7.65 10.92 9.86
C SER A 55 6.37 10.39 9.20
N ILE A 56 6.15 9.06 9.21
CA ILE A 56 4.98 8.44 8.58
C ILE A 56 3.77 8.56 9.52
N SER A 57 2.84 9.43 9.16
CA SER A 57 1.59 9.66 9.88
C SER A 57 0.50 8.67 9.42
N SER A 58 0.04 7.83 10.34
CA SER A 58 -1.09 6.91 10.11
C SER A 58 -2.37 7.66 9.72
N ARG A 59 -2.54 8.87 10.24
CA ARG A 59 -3.66 9.76 9.92
C ARG A 59 -3.62 10.19 8.46
N ASP A 60 -2.44 10.54 7.95
CA ASP A 60 -2.31 11.03 6.58
C ASP A 60 -2.45 9.90 5.56
N LEU A 61 -1.91 8.71 5.85
CA LEU A 61 -2.18 7.51 5.05
C LEU A 61 -3.68 7.17 4.99
N ARG A 62 -4.38 7.19 6.13
CA ARG A 62 -5.84 6.97 6.16
C ARG A 62 -6.60 7.98 5.32
N LYS A 63 -6.25 9.27 5.40
CA LYS A 63 -6.87 10.30 4.56
C LYS A 63 -6.68 10.03 3.07
N ILE A 64 -5.48 9.62 2.65
CA ILE A 64 -5.21 9.27 1.24
C ILE A 64 -6.14 8.13 0.79
N PHE A 65 -6.22 7.05 1.58
CA PHE A 65 -7.08 5.91 1.24
C PHE A 65 -8.58 6.26 1.28
N ASP A 66 -9.00 7.12 2.21
CA ASP A 66 -10.39 7.62 2.27
C ASP A 66 -10.75 8.43 1.02
N GLU A 67 -9.88 9.31 0.54
CA GLU A 67 -10.12 10.07 -0.69
C GLU A 67 -10.16 9.16 -1.92
N ILE A 68 -9.22 8.23 -2.03
CA ILE A 68 -9.22 7.22 -3.11
C ILE A 68 -10.52 6.42 -3.10
N LYS A 69 -10.99 6.01 -1.90
CA LYS A 69 -12.23 5.25 -1.74
C LYS A 69 -13.47 6.02 -2.17
N LYS A 70 -13.51 7.34 -1.96
CA LYS A 70 -14.66 8.20 -2.30
C LYS A 70 -14.83 8.41 -3.80
N SER A 71 -13.75 8.35 -4.57
CA SER A 71 -13.76 8.57 -6.03
C SER A 71 -14.48 7.46 -6.82
N GLY A 72 -14.92 6.38 -6.15
CA GLY A 72 -15.58 5.25 -6.80
C GLY A 72 -14.59 4.30 -7.49
N PRO A 73 -15.04 3.43 -8.41
CA PRO A 73 -14.16 2.54 -9.16
C PRO A 73 -13.38 3.28 -10.24
N PHE A 74 -12.06 3.11 -10.27
CA PHE A 74 -11.19 3.68 -11.31
C PHE A 74 -9.85 2.95 -11.39
N GLU A 75 -9.12 3.15 -12.49
CA GLU A 75 -7.76 2.64 -12.66
C GLU A 75 -6.76 3.69 -12.13
N ILE A 76 -5.99 3.34 -11.11
CA ILE A 76 -4.89 4.18 -10.60
C ILE A 76 -3.69 4.09 -11.56
N ILE A 77 -3.40 2.87 -12.02
CA ILE A 77 -2.32 2.60 -12.97
C ILE A 77 -2.88 1.64 -14.03
N ASP A 78 -2.70 1.99 -15.30
CA ASP A 78 -2.93 1.10 -16.43
C ASP A 78 -1.76 1.31 -17.40
N ILE A 79 -0.76 0.44 -17.30
CA ILE A 79 0.43 0.45 -18.15
C ILE A 79 0.37 -0.81 -19.00
N GLU A 80 0.53 -0.61 -20.30
CA GLU A 80 0.67 -1.67 -21.28
C GLU A 80 1.89 -1.30 -22.14
N ASP A 81 2.93 -2.14 -22.11
CA ASP A 81 4.14 -1.95 -22.91
C ASP A 81 4.41 -3.22 -23.72
N GLY A 82 4.38 -3.07 -25.04
CA GLY A 82 4.40 -4.19 -25.99
C GLY A 82 3.26 -5.20 -25.76
N ASP A 83 3.55 -6.47 -26.05
CA ASP A 83 2.60 -7.58 -25.86
C ASP A 83 2.76 -8.29 -24.50
N SER A 84 3.84 -8.01 -23.76
CA SER A 84 4.24 -8.80 -22.60
C SER A 84 4.05 -8.12 -21.25
N THR A 85 4.17 -6.79 -21.16
CA THR A 85 4.04 -6.08 -19.89
C THR A 85 2.66 -5.44 -19.72
N LYS A 86 1.96 -5.84 -18.67
CA LYS A 86 0.69 -5.25 -18.22
C LYS A 86 0.67 -5.02 -16.72
N ILE A 87 0.65 -3.75 -16.31
CA ILE A 87 0.54 -3.34 -14.91
C ILE A 87 -0.78 -2.63 -14.72
N LYS A 88 -1.64 -3.22 -13.89
CA LYS A 88 -2.97 -2.70 -13.60
C LYS A 88 -3.20 -2.60 -12.10
N ILE A 89 -3.47 -1.40 -11.62
CA ILE A 89 -3.87 -1.14 -10.24
C ILE A 89 -5.23 -0.46 -10.28
N SER A 90 -6.25 -1.15 -9.77
CA SER A 90 -7.64 -0.72 -9.85
C SER A 90 -8.25 -0.54 -8.48
N VAL A 91 -9.10 0.47 -8.34
CA VAL A 91 -10.09 0.58 -7.27
C VAL A 91 -11.41 0.00 -7.78
N LEU A 92 -11.99 -0.94 -7.02
CA LEU A 92 -13.20 -1.70 -7.33
C LEU A 92 -14.34 -1.41 -6.34
#